data_AF-A0AAU7R8D9-F1
#
_entry.id   AF-A0AAU7R8D9-F1
#
_cell.length_a   1.000
_cell.length_b   1.000
_cell.length_c   1.000
_cell.angle_alpha   90.00
_cell.angle_beta   90.00
_cell.angle_gamma   90.00
#
_symmetry.space_group_name_H-M   'P 1'
#
loop_
_entity.id
_entity.type
_entity.pdbx_description
1 polymer ?
#
loop_
_entity_poly.entity_id
_entity_poly.type
_entity_poly.pdbx_seq_one_letter_code
_entity_poly.pdbx_strand_id
1 'polypeptide(L)'
;MALDIFEGKGFNGATLAVAVLALLVAGVAAYFAREALFPPKRRITIHVLTPVRLLTGARVGLEDVEVSRRGRVLPDPHVITILIRNTGRHAVASEQFDQGRPLTIDLQSPIEALLNPAGGQAPSGVVVEGTSVCFGPELVRRKQEIPIQVLASEWGDPEITLTEHLVDTECRVQLGGFEQPRVTRRAEAVATASASVGVTVSIIALVNDLLN
;
A
#
# COMPACT_ATOMS: atom_id res chain seq x y z
N MET A 1 -48.25 -34.37 -20.00
CA MET A 1 -48.09 -33.16 -19.19
C MET A 1 -46.66 -32.66 -19.39
N ALA A 2 -46.44 -32.08 -20.56
CA ALA A 2 -45.18 -31.42 -20.89
C ALA A 2 -45.29 -29.95 -20.44
N LEU A 3 -44.17 -29.38 -20.03
CA LEU A 3 -44.03 -28.04 -19.47
C LEU A 3 -44.50 -26.93 -20.43
N ASP A 4 -45.77 -26.52 -20.34
CA ASP A 4 -46.29 -25.25 -20.88
C ASP A 4 -45.84 -24.04 -20.02
N ILE A 5 -44.54 -23.94 -19.75
CA ILE A 5 -43.95 -22.82 -18.98
C ILE A 5 -43.38 -21.73 -19.91
N PHE A 6 -43.33 -21.97 -21.22
CA PHE A 6 -42.70 -21.04 -22.18
C PHE A 6 -43.67 -20.35 -23.16
N GLU A 7 -44.97 -20.60 -23.10
CA GLU A 7 -45.96 -20.04 -24.03
C GLU A 7 -46.66 -18.77 -23.49
N GLY A 8 -45.97 -18.03 -22.62
CA GLY A 8 -46.43 -16.75 -22.09
C GLY A 8 -45.73 -15.57 -22.78
N LYS A 9 -46.51 -14.72 -23.43
CA LYS A 9 -46.16 -13.37 -23.98
C LYS A 9 -45.51 -12.39 -22.98
N GLY A 10 -45.04 -12.84 -21.81
CA GLY A 10 -44.48 -12.04 -20.73
C GLY A 10 -42.95 -11.99 -20.67
N PHE A 11 -42.24 -12.78 -21.49
CA PHE A 11 -40.77 -12.71 -21.56
C PHE A 11 -40.33 -11.57 -22.51
N ASN A 12 -40.66 -10.34 -22.11
CA ASN A 12 -40.31 -9.14 -22.85
C ASN A 12 -38.78 -8.99 -22.86
N GLY A 13 -38.17 -8.63 -24.00
CA GLY A 13 -36.71 -8.40 -24.07
C GLY A 13 -36.18 -7.45 -22.99
N ALA A 14 -37.04 -6.61 -22.42
CA ALA A 14 -36.78 -5.81 -21.22
C ALA A 14 -36.42 -6.65 -19.97
N THR A 15 -37.11 -7.75 -19.67
CA THR A 15 -36.78 -8.61 -18.52
C THR A 15 -35.43 -9.28 -18.71
N LEU A 16 -35.11 -9.71 -19.94
CA LEU A 16 -33.80 -10.25 -20.28
C LEU A 16 -32.69 -9.20 -20.11
N ALA A 17 -32.92 -7.97 -20.58
CA ALA A 17 -31.95 -6.88 -20.43
C ALA A 17 -31.69 -6.53 -18.96
N VAL A 18 -32.74 -6.48 -18.12
CA VAL A 18 -32.61 -6.24 -16.67
C VAL A 18 -31.85 -7.39 -16.00
N ALA A 19 -32.15 -8.64 -16.35
CA ALA A 19 -31.45 -9.80 -15.79
C ALA A 19 -29.95 -9.80 -16.13
N VAL A 20 -29.59 -9.48 -17.38
CA VAL A 20 -28.20 -9.35 -17.81
C VAL A 20 -27.49 -8.22 -17.06
N LEU A 21 -28.13 -7.05 -16.93
CA LEU A 21 -27.56 -5.92 -16.20
C LEU A 21 -27.34 -6.26 -14.72
N ALA A 22 -28.32 -6.90 -14.06
CA ALA A 22 -28.20 -7.32 -12.68
C ALA A 22 -27.05 -8.33 -12.48
N LEU A 23 -26.87 -9.27 -13.42
CA LEU A 23 -25.77 -10.24 -13.39
C LEU A 23 -24.41 -9.57 -13.57
N LEU A 24 -24.29 -8.58 -14.46
CA LEU A 24 -23.07 -7.79 -14.61
C LEU A 24 -22.74 -7.00 -13.34
N VAL A 25 -23.73 -6.32 -12.75
CA VAL A 25 -23.55 -5.57 -11.49
C VAL A 25 -23.14 -6.50 -10.35
N ALA A 26 -23.80 -7.65 -10.20
CA ALA A 26 -23.47 -8.65 -9.19
C ALA A 26 -22.06 -9.23 -9.41
N GLY A 27 -21.67 -9.50 -10.65
CA GLY A 27 -20.33 -9.98 -11.00
C GLY A 27 -19.24 -8.96 -10.64
N VAL A 28 -19.44 -7.69 -10.98
CA VAL A 28 -18.53 -6.60 -10.63
C VAL A 28 -18.46 -6.42 -9.10
N ALA A 29 -19.59 -6.43 -8.42
CA ALA A 29 -19.65 -6.34 -6.96
C ALA A 29 -18.93 -7.52 -6.28
N ALA A 30 -19.13 -8.75 -6.76
CA ALA A 30 -18.47 -9.94 -6.23
C ALA A 30 -16.95 -9.90 -6.48
N TYR A 31 -16.52 -9.41 -7.64
CA TYR A 31 -15.10 -9.21 -7.96
C TYR A 31 -14.43 -8.26 -6.96
N PHE A 32 -15.01 -7.08 -6.73
CA PHE A 32 -14.49 -6.11 -5.76
C PHE A 32 -14.61 -6.61 -4.31
N ALA A 33 -15.71 -7.28 -3.96
CA ALA A 33 -15.90 -7.87 -2.64
C ALA A 33 -14.82 -8.93 -2.36
N ARG A 34 -14.43 -9.72 -3.36
CA ARG A 34 -13.37 -10.72 -3.20
C ARG A 34 -12.03 -10.08 -2.84
N GLU A 35 -11.64 -9.01 -3.52
CA GLU A 35 -10.38 -8.30 -3.23
C GLU A 35 -10.38 -7.65 -1.84
N ALA A 36 -11.53 -7.13 -1.41
CA ALA A 36 -11.72 -6.56 -0.08
C ALA A 36 -11.79 -7.61 1.05
N LEU A 37 -12.46 -8.75 0.82
CA LEU A 37 -12.69 -9.81 1.82
C LEU A 37 -11.50 -10.77 1.94
N PHE A 38 -10.70 -10.92 0.88
CA PHE A 38 -9.55 -11.80 0.86
C PHE A 38 -8.24 -11.04 0.61
N PRO A 39 -7.87 -10.09 1.50
CA PRO A 39 -6.58 -9.42 1.39
C PRO A 39 -5.45 -10.46 1.48
N PRO A 40 -4.29 -10.21 0.87
CA PRO A 40 -3.19 -11.17 0.85
C PRO A 40 -2.83 -11.61 2.26
N LYS A 41 -2.49 -12.89 2.37
CA LYS A 41 -2.20 -13.52 3.66
C LYS A 41 -1.02 -12.85 4.35
N ARG A 42 0.02 -12.51 3.58
CA ARG A 42 1.22 -11.81 4.02
C ARG A 42 1.47 -10.62 3.12
N ARG A 43 1.72 -9.45 3.71
CA ARG A 43 2.02 -8.22 2.98
C ARG A 43 2.96 -7.37 3.81
N ILE A 44 4.03 -6.90 3.20
CA ILE A 44 4.92 -5.89 3.78
C ILE A 44 4.71 -4.58 3.02
N THR A 45 4.60 -3.48 3.74
CA THR A 45 4.54 -2.15 3.16
C THR A 45 5.70 -1.35 3.71
N ILE A 46 6.47 -0.77 2.79
CA ILE A 46 7.66 0.02 3.07
C ILE A 46 7.26 1.46 2.83
N HIS A 47 7.16 2.25 3.89
CA HIS A 47 6.93 3.68 3.76
C HIS A 47 8.27 4.39 3.86
N VAL A 48 8.63 5.14 2.82
CA VAL A 48 9.73 6.10 2.91
C VAL A 48 9.11 7.45 3.22
N LEU A 49 9.30 7.90 4.46
CA LEU A 49 8.78 9.18 4.91
C LEU A 49 9.55 10.33 4.24
N THR A 50 8.90 11.50 4.19
CA THR A 50 9.53 12.72 3.66
C THR A 50 10.86 12.97 4.39
N PRO A 51 11.98 12.99 3.64
CA PRO A 51 13.32 13.20 4.19
C PRO A 51 13.43 14.56 4.89
N VAL A 52 14.12 14.59 6.03
CA VAL A 52 14.29 15.80 6.84
C VAL A 52 15.72 16.28 6.74
N ARG A 53 15.90 17.50 6.22
CA ARG A 53 17.20 18.18 6.19
C ARG A 53 17.68 18.47 7.61
N LEU A 54 18.92 18.10 7.93
CA LEU A 54 19.53 18.46 9.21
C LEU A 54 19.86 19.95 9.27
N LEU A 55 20.21 20.54 8.13
CA LEU A 55 20.32 21.98 7.96
C LEU A 55 19.28 22.42 6.95
N THR A 56 18.25 23.12 7.43
CA THR A 56 17.30 23.78 6.54
C THR A 56 18.04 24.94 5.88
N GLY A 57 18.51 24.74 4.64
CA GLY A 57 19.23 25.76 3.89
C GLY A 57 18.50 27.11 3.91
N ALA A 58 19.26 28.19 4.10
CA ALA A 58 18.83 29.58 4.04
C ALA A 58 17.92 30.08 5.18
N ARG A 59 18.33 29.87 6.44
CA ARG A 59 18.06 30.92 7.45
C ARG A 59 19.24 31.88 7.46
N VAL A 60 18.96 33.17 7.27
CA VAL A 60 19.93 34.26 7.43
C VAL A 60 20.72 34.03 8.72
N GLY A 61 22.04 33.93 8.63
CA GLY A 61 22.93 33.73 9.79
C GLY A 61 23.43 32.31 10.07
N LEU A 62 23.17 31.32 9.21
CA LEU A 62 23.77 29.97 9.28
C LEU A 62 24.71 29.68 8.09
N GLU A 63 25.21 30.72 7.42
CA GLU A 63 26.07 30.61 6.23
C GLU A 63 27.41 29.91 6.53
N ASP A 64 27.89 30.00 7.77
CA ASP A 64 29.15 29.38 8.23
C ASP A 64 28.94 28.06 8.99
N VAL A 65 27.74 27.46 8.91
CA VAL A 65 27.42 26.23 9.64
C VAL A 65 27.46 25.02 8.71
N GLU A 66 28.35 24.09 9.04
CA GLU A 66 28.51 22.82 8.33
C GLU A 66 28.19 21.64 9.26
N VAL A 67 27.60 20.58 8.70
CA VAL A 67 27.49 19.29 9.39
C VAL A 67 28.66 18.44 8.95
N SER A 68 29.45 17.96 9.91
CA SER A 68 30.51 17.00 9.65
C SER A 68 30.33 15.73 10.47
N ARG A 69 30.81 14.62 9.93
CA ARG A 69 30.86 13.33 10.61
C ARG A 69 32.23 12.70 10.42
N ARG A 70 32.89 12.36 11.53
CA ARG A 70 34.25 11.80 11.53
C ARG A 70 35.25 12.66 10.73
N GLY A 71 35.12 13.99 10.82
CA GLY A 71 36.00 14.94 10.12
C GLY A 71 35.70 15.14 8.63
N ARG A 72 34.69 14.45 8.07
CA ARG A 72 34.21 14.69 6.70
C ARG A 72 32.97 15.57 6.73
N VAL A 73 32.97 16.65 5.97
CA VAL A 73 31.79 17.50 5.76
C VAL A 73 30.76 16.74 4.94
N LEU A 74 29.50 16.73 5.40
CA LEU A 74 28.39 16.07 4.73
C LEU A 74 27.62 17.12 3.90
N PRO A 75 27.65 17.05 2.57
CA PRO A 75 26.84 17.93 1.73
C PRO A 75 25.36 17.53 1.81
N ASP A 76 24.49 18.54 1.97
CA ASP A 76 23.03 18.41 2.05
C ASP A 76 22.54 17.19 2.88
N PRO A 77 22.88 17.13 4.17
CA PRO A 77 22.63 15.95 4.99
C PRO A 77 21.15 15.81 5.35
N HIS A 78 20.59 14.64 5.08
CA HIS A 78 19.20 14.33 5.36
C HIS A 78 19.06 13.10 6.26
N VAL A 79 18.09 13.17 7.16
CA VAL A 79 17.60 12.01 7.90
C VAL A 79 16.40 11.45 7.16
N ILE A 80 16.52 10.20 6.73
CA ILE A 80 15.44 9.46 6.06
C ILE A 80 14.91 8.43 7.03
N THR A 81 13.59 8.39 7.16
CA THR A 81 12.91 7.36 7.96
C THR A 81 12.20 6.40 7.03
N ILE A 82 12.62 5.14 7.06
CA ILE A 82 12.01 4.02 6.37
C ILE A 82 11.21 3.24 7.41
N LEU A 83 9.94 2.99 7.14
CA LEU A 83 9.09 2.19 8.00
C LEU A 83 8.73 0.90 7.27
N ILE A 84 9.23 -0.21 7.78
CA ILE A 84 8.83 -1.54 7.31
C ILE A 84 7.65 -1.99 8.17
N ARG A 85 6.50 -2.20 7.56
CA ARG A 85 5.27 -2.57 8.25
C ARG A 85 4.67 -3.84 7.67
N ASN A 86 4.33 -4.79 8.54
CA ASN A 86 3.49 -5.92 8.12
C ASN A 86 2.02 -5.50 8.11
N THR A 87 1.49 -5.26 6.91
CA THR A 87 0.08 -4.90 6.66
C THR A 87 -0.79 -6.12 6.33
N GLY A 88 -0.19 -7.32 6.27
CA GLY A 88 -0.87 -8.58 6.03
C GLY A 88 -1.65 -9.12 7.23
N ARG A 89 -2.34 -10.25 7.01
CA ARG A 89 -3.12 -10.96 8.05
C ARG A 89 -2.26 -11.86 8.92
N HIS A 90 -1.13 -12.34 8.40
CA HIS A 90 -0.21 -13.24 9.07
C HIS A 90 1.18 -12.60 9.25
N ALA A 91 1.93 -13.11 10.22
CA ALA A 91 3.34 -12.79 10.35
C ALA A 91 4.13 -13.24 9.11
N VAL A 92 5.20 -12.52 8.79
CA VAL A 92 6.21 -12.94 7.81
C VAL A 92 7.35 -13.54 8.61
N ALA A 93 7.49 -14.86 8.55
CA ALA A 93 8.54 -15.56 9.28
C ALA A 93 9.88 -15.47 8.55
N SER A 94 11.00 -15.66 9.26
CA SER A 94 12.33 -15.60 8.67
C SER A 94 12.51 -16.59 7.51
N GLU A 95 11.81 -17.73 7.52
CA GLU A 95 11.86 -18.74 6.47
C GLU A 95 11.14 -18.30 5.18
N GLN A 96 10.38 -17.20 5.22
CA GLN A 96 9.76 -16.63 4.02
C GLN A 96 10.73 -15.81 3.18
N PHE A 97 11.92 -15.49 3.72
CA PHE A 97 13.00 -14.89 2.96
C PHE A 97 13.69 -15.98 2.15
N ASP A 98 13.53 -15.92 0.84
CA ASP A 98 14.01 -16.94 -0.09
C ASP A 98 15.54 -17.03 -0.02
N GLN A 99 16.02 -18.20 0.41
CA GLN A 99 17.43 -18.49 0.67
C GLN A 99 18.07 -17.54 1.72
N GLY A 100 17.27 -16.98 2.63
CA GLY A 100 17.75 -16.05 3.65
C GLY A 100 18.21 -14.70 3.09
N ARG A 101 17.82 -14.35 1.86
CA ARG A 101 18.19 -13.08 1.22
C ARG A 101 17.38 -11.93 1.82
N PRO A 102 18.02 -10.80 2.18
CA PRO A 102 17.32 -9.66 2.76
C PRO A 102 16.44 -8.95 1.73
N LEU A 103 15.53 -8.13 2.25
CA LEU A 103 14.83 -7.10 1.51
C LEU A 103 15.77 -5.91 1.33
N THR A 104 16.02 -5.48 0.09
CA THR A 104 16.97 -4.39 -0.19
C THR A 104 16.24 -3.17 -0.72
N ILE A 105 16.40 -2.04 -0.04
CA ILE A 105 15.84 -0.75 -0.40
C ILE A 105 17.01 0.15 -0.80
N ASP A 106 17.16 0.40 -2.10
CA ASP A 106 18.18 1.31 -2.61
C ASP A 106 17.63 2.74 -2.63
N LEU A 107 18.31 3.62 -1.90
CA LEU A 107 17.96 5.03 -1.81
C LEU A 107 18.67 5.90 -2.85
N GLN A 108 19.57 5.32 -3.67
CA GLN A 108 20.40 6.03 -4.66
C GLN A 108 21.20 7.22 -4.11
N SER A 109 21.31 7.33 -2.79
CA SER A 109 21.99 8.40 -2.08
C SER A 109 22.93 7.76 -1.05
N PRO A 110 24.18 8.22 -0.94
CA PRO A 110 25.15 7.63 -0.01
C PRO A 110 24.64 7.65 1.43
N ILE A 111 24.55 6.46 2.03
CA ILE A 111 24.15 6.33 3.43
C ILE A 111 25.39 6.42 4.31
N GLU A 112 25.47 7.50 5.06
CA GLU A 112 26.59 7.77 5.96
C GLU A 112 26.45 7.00 7.27
N ALA A 113 25.23 6.84 7.79
CA ALA A 113 24.99 6.17 9.06
C ALA A 113 23.60 5.54 9.19
N LEU A 114 23.54 4.38 9.83
CA LEU A 114 22.33 3.91 10.50
C LEU A 114 22.18 4.65 11.83
N LEU A 115 21.04 5.29 12.04
CA LEU A 115 20.69 6.01 13.26
C LEU A 115 19.89 5.11 14.19
N ASN A 116 20.21 5.16 15.48
CA ASN A 116 19.45 4.46 16.51
C ASN A 116 18.22 5.29 16.90
N PRO A 117 17.05 4.67 17.07
CA PRO A 117 15.88 5.39 17.60
C PRO A 117 16.15 5.89 19.02
N ALA A 118 15.53 7.00 19.39
CA ALA A 118 15.65 7.57 20.73
C ALA A 118 15.20 6.55 21.79
N GLY A 119 16.16 6.03 22.57
CA GLY A 119 15.90 5.08 23.66
C GLY A 119 16.18 3.60 23.36
N GLY A 120 16.81 3.24 22.24
CA GLY A 120 17.09 1.83 21.94
C GLY A 120 18.23 1.58 20.96
N GLN A 121 18.50 0.29 20.72
CA GLN A 121 19.37 -0.18 19.65
C GLN A 121 18.61 -0.12 18.31
N ALA A 122 19.34 0.02 17.20
CA ALA A 122 18.79 -0.20 15.86
C ALA A 122 18.10 -1.57 15.78
N PRO A 123 17.08 -1.71 14.90
CA PRO A 123 16.43 -2.99 14.70
C PRO A 123 17.46 -4.06 14.32
N SER A 124 17.30 -5.26 14.88
CA SER A 124 18.07 -6.41 14.42
C SER A 124 17.80 -6.68 12.94
N GLY A 125 18.78 -7.30 12.27
CA GLY A 125 18.65 -7.65 10.85
C GLY A 125 18.67 -6.47 9.88
N VAL A 126 19.02 -5.25 10.32
CA VAL A 126 19.24 -4.10 9.44
C VAL A 126 20.73 -3.92 9.17
N VAL A 127 21.10 -3.90 7.90
CA VAL A 127 22.46 -3.63 7.43
C VAL A 127 22.40 -2.51 6.39
N VAL A 128 23.41 -1.65 6.38
CA VAL A 128 23.55 -0.57 5.40
C VAL A 128 24.75 -0.88 4.51
N GLU A 129 24.53 -0.86 3.19
CA GLU A 129 25.54 -1.15 2.18
C GLU A 129 25.55 -0.04 1.11
N GLY A 130 26.46 0.92 1.26
CA GLY A 130 26.58 2.05 0.31
C GLY A 130 25.32 2.92 0.31
N THR A 131 24.48 2.74 -0.71
CA THR A 131 23.20 3.46 -0.90
C THR A 131 21.98 2.64 -0.47
N SER A 132 22.19 1.38 -0.09
CA SER A 132 21.13 0.41 0.17
C SER A 132 20.93 0.12 1.65
N VAL A 133 19.68 -0.03 2.05
CA VAL A 133 19.25 -0.55 3.35
C VAL A 133 18.74 -1.98 3.15
N CYS A 134 19.43 -2.93 3.77
CA CYS A 134 19.10 -4.35 3.73
C CYS A 134 18.40 -4.74 5.04
N PHE A 135 17.23 -5.37 4.96
CA PHE A 135 16.46 -5.83 6.11
C PHE A 135 16.17 -7.33 6.05
N GLY A 136 16.45 -8.05 7.14
CA GLY A 136 16.17 -9.47 7.33
C GLY A 136 17.37 -10.38 7.05
N PRO A 137 17.18 -11.71 7.11
CA PRO A 137 15.93 -12.43 7.36
C PRO A 137 15.50 -12.41 8.84
N GLU A 138 14.32 -11.87 9.14
CA GLU A 138 13.77 -11.78 10.51
C GLU A 138 12.24 -11.94 10.55
N LEU A 139 11.70 -12.42 11.67
CA LEU A 139 10.26 -12.50 11.93
C LEU A 139 9.64 -11.09 12.03
N VAL A 140 8.82 -10.72 11.05
CA VAL A 140 7.97 -9.53 11.11
C VAL A 140 6.56 -9.94 11.55
N ARG A 141 6.26 -9.71 12.84
CA ARG A 141 4.95 -10.03 13.42
C ARG A 141 3.84 -9.24 12.74
N ARG A 142 2.61 -9.77 12.82
CA ARG A 142 1.43 -9.10 12.31
C ARG A 142 1.29 -7.71 12.93
N LYS A 143 1.03 -6.68 12.12
CA LYS A 143 0.94 -5.26 12.52
C LYS A 143 2.23 -4.68 13.13
N GLN A 144 3.35 -5.40 13.11
CA GLN A 144 4.63 -4.86 13.55
C GLN A 144 5.08 -3.77 12.58
N GLU A 145 5.64 -2.72 13.16
CA GLU A 145 6.26 -1.61 12.47
C GLU A 145 7.72 -1.52 12.94
N ILE A 146 8.63 -1.43 11.98
CA ILE A 146 10.07 -1.42 12.22
C ILE A 146 10.60 -0.11 11.63
N PRO A 147 10.85 0.90 12.48
CA PRO A 147 11.43 2.15 12.04
C PRO A 147 12.93 2.01 11.85
N ILE A 148 13.39 2.38 10.66
CA ILE A 148 14.80 2.45 10.29
C ILE A 148 15.09 3.89 9.94
N GLN A 149 16.02 4.49 10.66
CA GLN A 149 16.46 5.86 10.39
C GLN A 149 17.87 5.82 9.85
N VAL A 150 18.10 6.49 8.73
CA VAL A 150 19.42 6.59 8.12
C VAL A 150 19.77 8.05 7.87
N LEU A 151 21.05 8.36 8.05
CA LEU A 151 21.65 9.62 7.63
C LEU A 151 22.23 9.42 6.24
N ALA A 152 21.74 10.17 5.26
CA ALA A 152 22.30 10.19 3.93
C ALA A 152 22.89 11.57 3.61
N SER A 153 23.87 11.58 2.71
CA SER A 153 24.45 12.79 2.11
C SER A 153 23.95 12.92 0.67
N GLU A 154 23.97 14.13 0.12
CA GLU A 154 23.64 14.38 -1.29
C GLU A 154 22.21 13.94 -1.66
N TRP A 155 21.27 14.12 -0.73
CA TRP A 155 19.89 13.68 -0.95
C TRP A 155 19.17 14.60 -1.95
N GLY A 156 18.91 14.07 -3.15
CA GLY A 156 18.15 14.72 -4.20
C GLY A 156 16.69 14.25 -4.27
N ASP A 157 16.26 13.87 -5.48
CA ASP A 157 14.99 13.20 -5.76
C ASP A 157 15.27 11.75 -6.20
N PRO A 158 15.61 10.85 -5.27
CA PRO A 158 16.06 9.52 -5.64
C PRO A 158 14.91 8.61 -6.10
N GLU A 159 15.16 7.85 -7.16
CA GLU A 159 14.27 6.78 -7.59
C GLU A 159 14.50 5.56 -6.69
N ILE A 160 13.65 5.44 -5.66
CA ILE A 160 13.78 4.36 -4.68
C ILE A 160 13.48 3.02 -5.34
N THR A 161 14.47 2.13 -5.33
CA THR A 161 14.35 0.79 -5.92
C THR A 161 14.21 -0.25 -4.82
N LEU A 162 13.23 -1.14 -4.98
CA LEU A 162 13.03 -2.28 -4.07
C LEU A 162 13.44 -3.57 -4.76
N THR A 163 14.35 -4.31 -4.13
CA THR A 163 14.63 -5.71 -4.49
C THR A 163 14.11 -6.60 -3.38
N GLU A 164 13.16 -7.47 -3.71
CA GLU A 164 12.55 -8.41 -2.77
C GLU A 164 12.79 -9.86 -3.17
N HIS A 165 13.01 -10.70 -2.16
CA HIS A 165 13.15 -12.15 -2.30
C HIS A 165 12.29 -12.85 -1.26
N LEU A 166 10.98 -12.57 -1.27
CA LEU A 166 10.04 -13.14 -0.31
C LEU A 166 9.08 -14.12 -1.00
N VAL A 167 8.81 -15.25 -0.34
CA VAL A 167 7.86 -16.26 -0.81
C VAL A 167 6.46 -15.93 -0.26
N ASP A 168 5.44 -16.05 -1.11
CA ASP A 168 4.02 -15.86 -0.77
C ASP A 168 3.73 -14.54 -0.01
N THR A 169 4.55 -13.52 -0.20
CA THR A 169 4.46 -12.23 0.49
C THR A 169 4.56 -11.12 -0.54
N GLU A 170 3.55 -10.27 -0.58
CA GLU A 170 3.56 -9.09 -1.44
C GLU A 170 4.29 -7.95 -0.72
N CYS A 171 5.26 -7.29 -1.35
CA CYS A 171 5.76 -6.01 -0.85
C CYS A 171 5.36 -4.83 -1.72
N ARG A 172 5.20 -3.68 -1.06
CA ARG A 172 4.87 -2.41 -1.71
C ARG A 172 5.71 -1.30 -1.10
N VAL A 173 6.25 -0.43 -1.95
CA VAL A 173 6.88 0.82 -1.53
C VAL A 173 5.86 1.95 -1.64
N GLN A 174 5.83 2.82 -0.64
CA GLN A 174 5.04 4.06 -0.64
C GLN A 174 5.94 5.23 -0.28
N LEU A 175 5.93 6.26 -1.12
CA LEU A 175 6.69 7.49 -0.94
C LEU A 175 5.81 8.58 -0.31
N GLY A 176 6.38 9.46 0.50
CA GLY A 176 5.72 10.70 0.92
C GLY A 176 4.83 10.58 2.15
N GLY A 177 4.97 9.52 2.94
CA GLY A 177 4.35 9.38 4.26
C GLY A 177 3.34 8.26 4.37
N PHE A 178 2.69 8.18 5.54
CA PHE A 178 1.55 7.32 5.72
C PHE A 178 0.40 7.91 4.89
N GLU A 179 0.11 7.33 3.72
CA GLU A 179 -1.26 7.42 3.24
C GLU A 179 -2.13 6.78 4.33
N GLN A 180 -2.78 7.62 5.14
CA GLN A 180 -3.94 7.16 5.89
C GLN A 180 -4.81 6.42 4.88
N PRO A 181 -5.36 5.24 5.22
CA PRO A 181 -6.33 4.60 4.35
C PRO A 181 -7.49 5.59 4.23
N ARG A 182 -7.45 6.44 3.20
CA ARG A 182 -8.62 7.13 2.70
C ARG A 182 -9.55 5.98 2.41
N VAL A 183 -10.59 5.84 3.22
CA VAL A 183 -11.79 5.09 2.85
C VAL A 183 -12.08 5.58 1.45
N THR A 184 -11.70 4.77 0.46
CA THR A 184 -11.56 5.28 -0.89
C THR A 184 -12.94 5.76 -1.31
N ARG A 185 -13.06 6.97 -1.89
CA ARG A 185 -14.31 7.44 -2.51
C ARG A 185 -14.91 6.42 -3.50
N ARG A 186 -14.11 5.43 -3.93
CA ARG A 186 -14.54 4.28 -4.72
C ARG A 186 -15.37 3.25 -3.94
N ALA A 187 -15.10 3.02 -2.66
CA ALA A 187 -15.98 2.24 -1.79
C ALA A 187 -17.32 2.95 -1.56
N GLU A 188 -17.32 4.28 -1.45
CA GLU A 188 -18.55 5.10 -1.44
C GLU A 188 -19.25 5.09 -2.81
N ALA A 189 -18.51 5.10 -3.92
CA ALA A 189 -19.06 5.03 -5.28
C ALA A 189 -19.74 3.67 -5.57
N VAL A 190 -19.17 2.55 -5.09
CA VAL A 190 -19.76 1.21 -5.23
C VAL A 190 -20.98 1.06 -4.32
N ALA A 191 -20.96 1.65 -3.11
CA ALA A 191 -22.12 1.72 -2.24
C ALA A 191 -23.26 2.59 -2.82
N THR A 192 -22.93 3.69 -3.49
CA THR A 192 -23.93 4.54 -4.16
C THR A 192 -24.46 3.94 -5.47
N ALA A 193 -23.64 3.22 -6.23
CA ALA A 193 -24.07 2.51 -7.44
C ALA A 193 -25.01 1.32 -7.14
N SER A 194 -24.85 0.64 -6.00
CA SER A 194 -25.77 -0.42 -5.59
C SER A 194 -27.13 0.12 -5.13
N ALA A 195 -27.20 1.35 -4.60
CA ALA A 195 -28.45 1.99 -4.24
C ALA A 195 -29.30 2.43 -5.45
N SER A 196 -28.68 2.84 -6.57
CA SER A 196 -29.42 3.33 -7.74
C SER A 196 -30.09 2.21 -8.58
N VAL A 197 -29.54 0.99 -8.56
CA VAL A 197 -30.14 -0.17 -9.24
C VAL A 197 -31.42 -0.64 -8.53
N GLY A 198 -31.45 -0.61 -7.20
CA GLY A 198 -32.67 -0.96 -6.45
C GLY A 198 -33.83 0.01 -6.70
N VAL A 199 -33.54 1.31 -6.82
CA VAL A 199 -34.56 2.34 -7.07
C VAL A 199 -35.12 2.24 -8.49
N THR A 200 -34.27 2.00 -9.50
CA THR A 200 -34.73 1.88 -10.89
C THR A 200 -35.59 0.64 -11.12
N VAL A 201 -35.25 -0.51 -10.53
CA VAL A 201 -36.09 -1.72 -10.59
C VAL A 201 -37.43 -1.51 -9.87
N SER A 202 -37.45 -0.81 -8.73
CA SER A 202 -38.67 -0.50 -7.99
C SER A 202 -39.60 0.45 -8.76
N ILE A 203 -39.04 1.45 -9.44
CA ILE A 203 -39.81 2.39 -10.29
C ILE A 203 -40.40 1.68 -11.50
N ILE A 204 -39.63 0.81 -12.17
CA ILE A 204 -40.13 0.06 -13.34
C ILE A 204 -41.25 -0.90 -12.91
N ALA A 205 -41.11 -1.57 -11.76
CA ALA A 205 -42.16 -2.43 -11.21
C ALA A 205 -43.43 -1.63 -10.87
N LEU A 206 -43.29 -0.45 -10.27
CA LEU A 206 -44.42 0.42 -9.92
C LEU A 206 -45.14 0.98 -11.15
N VAL A 207 -44.40 1.37 -12.19
CA VAL A 207 -44.97 1.85 -13.46
C VAL A 207 -45.70 0.74 -14.20
N ASN A 208 -45.18 -0.49 -14.16
CA ASN A 208 -45.86 -1.65 -14.76
C ASN A 208 -47.14 -2.05 -14.01
N ASP A 209 -47.18 -1.85 -12.69
CA ASP A 209 -48.37 -2.08 -11.86
C ASP A 209 -49.43 -0.99 -12.04
N LEU A 210 -49.02 0.24 -12.38
CA LEU A 210 -49.92 1.36 -12.68
C LEU A 210 -50.51 1.34 -14.10
N LEU A 211 -49.89 0.60 -15.03
CA LEU A 211 -50.30 0.53 -16.44
C LEU A 211 -51.12 -0.72 -16.80
N ASN A 212 -51.23 -1.69 -15.89
CA ASN A 212 -52.11 -2.86 -16.01
C ASN A 212 -53.31 -2.73 -15.08
#